data_AF-A0A1V6I734-F1
#
_entry.id   AF-A0A1V6I734-F1
#
_cell.length_a   1.000
_cell.length_b   1.000
_cell.length_c   1.000
_cell.angle_alpha   90.00
_cell.angle_beta   90.00
_cell.angle_gamma   90.00
#
_symmetry.space_group_name_H-M   'P 1'
#
loop_
_entity.id
_entity.type
_entity.pdbx_description
1 polymer ?
#
loop_
_entity_poly.entity_id
_entity_poly.type
_entity_poly.pdbx_seq_one_letter_code
_entity_poly.pdbx_strand_id
1 'polypeptide(L)'
;MIVKQFRANEHIEVKGKLPCIIDNSFITTTIFVKYNYEEIKGKNILNDITIAALPNGFLQNIYNPTAQDTIFVAGRNAPTRDEEFRVRLSFSRLKAKAKWRVQNIQMSPNEFHWDE
;
A
#
# COMPACT_ATOMS: atom_id res chain seq x y z
N MET A 1 12.48 -4.74 -1.24
CA MET A 1 11.32 -5.44 -0.62
C MET A 1 10.88 -6.55 -1.56
N ILE A 2 10.66 -7.76 -1.03
CA ILE A 2 10.13 -8.91 -1.78
C ILE A 2 8.67 -9.05 -1.41
N VAL A 3 7.78 -9.15 -2.38
CA VAL A 3 6.35 -9.43 -2.15
C VAL A 3 6.20 -10.93 -1.97
N LYS A 4 5.58 -11.36 -0.86
CA LYS A 4 5.22 -12.75 -0.60
C LYS A 4 3.71 -12.81 -0.48
N GLN A 5 3.03 -13.60 -1.31
CA GLN A 5 1.57 -13.71 -1.26
C GLN A 5 1.08 -15.03 -1.85
N PHE A 6 -0.17 -15.38 -1.54
CA PHE A 6 -0.91 -16.39 -2.30
C PHE A 6 -1.66 -15.76 -3.47
N ARG A 7 -1.52 -16.35 -4.65
CA ARG A 7 -2.28 -16.00 -5.86
C ARG A 7 -2.79 -17.28 -6.49
N ALA A 8 -4.11 -17.41 -6.65
CA ALA A 8 -4.74 -18.63 -7.16
C ALA A 8 -4.25 -19.91 -6.43
N ASN A 9 -4.14 -19.85 -5.10
CA ASN A 9 -3.59 -20.88 -4.21
C ASN A 9 -2.10 -21.22 -4.40
N GLU A 10 -1.38 -20.52 -5.28
CA GLU A 10 0.05 -20.66 -5.42
C GLU A 10 0.80 -19.63 -4.57
N HIS A 11 1.87 -20.08 -3.92
CA HIS A 11 2.79 -19.18 -3.22
C HIS A 11 3.72 -18.52 -4.25
N ILE A 12 3.74 -17.19 -4.26
CA ILE A 12 4.64 -16.42 -5.13
C ILE A 12 5.54 -15.51 -4.30
N GLU A 13 6.79 -15.40 -4.74
CA GLU A 13 7.75 -14.43 -4.23
C GLU A 13 8.27 -13.57 -5.39
N VAL A 14 7.99 -12.26 -5.35
CA VAL A 14 8.36 -11.34 -6.43
C VAL A 14 9.13 -10.15 -5.88
N LYS A 15 10.34 -9.93 -6.39
CA LYS A 15 11.17 -8.77 -5.99
C LYS A 15 10.57 -7.49 -6.56
N GLY A 16 10.40 -6.48 -5.71
CA GLY A 16 9.99 -5.14 -6.15
C GLY A 16 11.04 -4.51 -7.07
N LYS A 17 10.56 -3.77 -8.08
CA LYS A 17 11.39 -3.17 -9.14
C LYS A 17 11.83 -1.72 -8.86
N LEU A 18 11.50 -1.15 -7.69
CA LEU A 18 11.93 0.22 -7.34
C LEU A 18 13.47 0.28 -7.36
N PRO A 19 14.08 1.08 -8.27
CA PRO A 19 15.53 1.16 -8.37
C PRO A 19 16.11 1.88 -7.16
N CYS A 20 17.33 1.50 -6.77
CA CYS A 20 18.12 2.34 -5.87
C CYS A 20 18.62 3.53 -6.69
N ILE A 21 18.12 4.74 -6.41
CA ILE A 21 18.48 5.96 -7.16
C ILE A 21 19.68 6.68 -6.52
N ILE A 22 19.89 6.50 -5.21
CA ILE A 22 20.96 7.15 -4.44
C ILE A 22 21.68 6.10 -3.61
N ASP A 23 22.96 5.89 -3.87
CA ASP A 23 23.83 4.94 -3.16
C ASP A 23 24.50 5.61 -1.96
N ASN A 24 23.68 6.18 -1.07
CA ASN A 24 24.12 6.89 0.12
C ASN A 24 23.32 6.40 1.35
N SER A 25 23.76 6.77 2.55
CA SER A 25 23.17 6.36 3.85
C SER A 25 21.76 6.87 4.15
N PHE A 26 20.98 7.30 3.15
CA PHE A 26 19.63 7.82 3.35
C PHE A 26 18.58 6.70 3.38
N ILE A 27 17.59 6.85 4.25
CA ILE A 27 16.45 5.93 4.32
C ILE A 27 15.37 6.42 3.35
N THR A 28 15.03 5.58 2.37
CA THR A 28 13.88 5.84 1.49
C THR A 28 12.58 5.69 2.27
N THR A 29 11.70 6.69 2.14
CA THR A 29 10.34 6.67 2.68
C THR A 29 9.34 6.73 1.53
N THR A 30 8.35 5.83 1.52
CA THR A 30 7.31 5.79 0.49
C THR A 30 5.96 6.08 1.13
N ILE A 31 5.33 7.17 0.71
CA ILE A 31 3.98 7.56 1.12
C ILE A 31 3.05 7.48 -0.08
N PHE A 32 1.89 6.84 0.10
CA PHE A 32 0.80 6.89 -0.86
C PHE A 32 -0.27 7.86 -0.36
N VAL A 33 -0.75 8.72 -1.26
CA VAL A 33 -1.89 9.60 -1.02
C VAL A 33 -2.99 9.20 -2.00
N LYS A 34 -4.11 8.71 -1.47
CA LYS A 34 -5.29 8.28 -2.23
C LYS A 34 -6.42 9.26 -1.99
N TYR A 35 -6.81 9.97 -3.04
CA TYR A 35 -7.98 10.84 -3.06
C TYR A 35 -9.23 10.00 -3.35
N ASN A 36 -10.16 9.93 -2.41
CA ASN A 36 -11.40 9.18 -2.55
C ASN A 36 -12.49 10.15 -2.98
N TYR A 37 -13.01 9.97 -4.20
CA TYR A 37 -14.03 10.84 -4.76
C TYR A 37 -15.22 10.04 -5.28
N GLU A 38 -16.38 10.70 -5.34
CA GLU A 38 -17.58 10.24 -6.00
C GLU A 38 -17.93 11.14 -7.19
N GLU A 39 -18.49 10.57 -8.25
CA GLU A 39 -18.93 11.32 -9.41
C GLU A 39 -20.41 11.67 -9.28
N ILE A 40 -20.73 12.97 -9.18
CA ILE A 40 -22.09 13.48 -9.10
C ILE A 40 -22.30 14.51 -10.21
N LYS A 41 -23.21 14.22 -11.14
CA LYS A 41 -23.57 15.10 -12.27
C LYS A 41 -22.34 15.55 -13.09
N GLY A 42 -21.40 14.64 -13.34
CA GLY A 42 -20.16 14.91 -14.08
C GLY A 42 -19.11 15.72 -13.31
N LYS A 43 -19.28 15.89 -11.99
CA LYS A 43 -18.29 16.51 -11.10
C LYS A 43 -17.75 15.47 -10.11
N ASN A 44 -16.43 15.46 -9.91
CA ASN A 44 -15.80 14.66 -8.88
C ASN A 44 -15.83 15.41 -7.54
N ILE A 45 -16.58 14.88 -6.58
CA ILE A 45 -16.65 15.40 -5.22
C ILE A 45 -15.68 14.58 -4.36
N LEU A 46 -14.72 15.27 -3.73
CA LEU A 46 -13.77 14.65 -2.83
C LEU A 46 -14.47 14.33 -1.50
N ASN A 47 -14.41 13.07 -1.09
CA ASN A 47 -15.03 12.57 0.13
C ASN A 47 -14.02 12.56 1.29
N ASP A 48 -12.86 11.97 1.05
CA ASP A 48 -11.78 11.84 2.01
C ASP A 48 -10.43 11.57 1.33
N ILE A 49 -9.35 11.72 2.09
CA ILE A 49 -7.99 11.43 1.64
C ILE A 49 -7.41 10.34 2.54
N THR A 50 -7.02 9.21 1.95
CA THR A 50 -6.29 8.16 2.66
C THR A 50 -4.78 8.33 2.44
N ILE A 51 -4.02 8.40 3.53
CA ILE A 51 -2.56 8.43 3.51
C ILE A 51 -2.03 7.10 4.04
N ALA A 52 -1.13 6.45 3.29
CA ALA A 52 -0.50 5.21 3.71
C ALA A 52 1.03 5.30 3.69
N ALA A 53 1.67 5.09 4.84
CA ALA A 53 3.11 5.04 4.99
C ALA A 53 3.64 3.61 4.80
N LEU A 54 4.14 3.32 3.60
CA LEU A 54 4.66 2.00 3.25
C LEU A 54 5.97 1.73 4.01
N PRO A 55 6.10 0.59 4.72
CA PRO A 55 7.35 0.20 5.35
C PRO A 55 8.43 -0.04 4.28
N ASN A 56 9.64 0.47 4.53
CA ASN A 56 10.78 0.22 3.67
C ASN A 56 11.28 -1.23 3.78
N GLY A 57 12.26 -1.58 2.93
CA GLY A 57 12.80 -2.95 2.86
C GLY A 57 13.43 -3.46 4.15
N PHE A 58 13.92 -2.59 5.04
CA PHE A 58 14.50 -3.00 6.33
C PHE A 58 13.46 -3.64 7.26
N LEU A 59 12.19 -3.30 7.08
CA LEU A 59 11.09 -3.78 7.90
C LEU A 59 10.39 -5.01 7.29
N GLN A 60 10.97 -5.64 6.27
CA GLN A 60 10.41 -6.81 5.57
C GLN A 60 9.94 -7.90 6.55
N ASN A 61 10.79 -8.29 7.51
CA ASN A 61 10.49 -9.38 8.43
C ASN A 61 9.35 -9.06 9.42
N ILE A 62 8.99 -7.78 9.57
CA ILE A 62 7.90 -7.33 10.44
C ILE A 62 6.58 -7.24 9.66
N TYR A 63 6.62 -6.69 8.45
CA TYR A 63 5.40 -6.37 7.69
C TYR A 63 5.06 -7.37 6.58
N ASN A 64 6.02 -8.22 6.19
CA ASN A 64 5.86 -9.22 5.16
C ASN A 64 6.82 -10.44 5.36
N PRO A 65 6.81 -11.10 6.54
CA PRO A 65 7.65 -12.28 6.79
C PRO A 65 7.28 -13.49 5.93
N THR A 66 5.98 -13.76 5.76
CA THR A 66 5.43 -14.92 5.04
C THR A 66 4.27 -14.50 4.14
N ALA A 67 3.81 -15.40 3.24
CA ALA A 67 2.65 -15.12 2.39
C ALA A 67 1.32 -15.08 3.17
N GLN A 68 1.24 -15.69 4.34
CA GLN A 68 0.11 -15.63 5.26
C GLN A 68 0.11 -14.33 6.06
N ASP A 69 1.29 -13.90 6.52
CA ASP A 69 1.49 -12.66 7.27
C ASP A 69 2.12 -11.59 6.39
N THR A 70 1.29 -10.89 5.62
CA THR A 70 1.72 -9.87 4.65
C THR A 70 0.72 -8.73 4.54
N ILE A 71 1.22 -7.52 4.26
CA ILE A 71 0.41 -6.35 3.92
C ILE A 71 0.01 -6.30 2.42
N PHE A 72 0.52 -7.22 1.59
CA PHE A 72 0.21 -7.24 0.15
C PHE A 72 -0.89 -8.24 -0.20
N VAL A 73 -1.68 -7.89 -1.22
CA VAL A 73 -2.66 -8.78 -1.85
C VAL A 73 -2.57 -8.69 -3.37
N ALA A 74 -3.17 -9.65 -4.07
CA ALA A 74 -3.12 -9.73 -5.52
C ALA A 74 -3.59 -8.42 -6.21
N GLY A 75 -2.76 -7.90 -7.12
CA GLY A 75 -3.05 -6.72 -7.91
C GLY A 75 -4.02 -6.97 -9.07
N ARG A 76 -4.49 -5.88 -9.70
CA ARG A 76 -5.33 -5.92 -10.92
C ARG A 76 -4.47 -6.04 -12.19
N ASN A 77 -3.54 -6.99 -12.24
CA ASN A 77 -2.87 -7.33 -13.50
C ASN A 77 -3.44 -8.64 -14.05
N ALA A 78 -3.59 -8.74 -15.37
CA ALA A 78 -3.98 -9.95 -16.10
C ALA A 78 -2.72 -10.66 -16.64
N PRO A 79 -2.19 -11.70 -15.97
CA PRO A 79 -0.96 -12.38 -16.41
C PRO A 79 -1.13 -13.05 -17.77
N THR A 80 -2.35 -13.48 -18.10
CA THR A 80 -2.71 -14.06 -19.41
C THR A 80 -2.59 -13.07 -20.57
N ARG A 81 -2.47 -11.78 -20.29
CA ARG A 81 -2.29 -10.71 -21.28
C ARG A 81 -0.90 -10.08 -21.23
N ASP A 82 0.06 -10.78 -20.61
CA ASP A 82 1.43 -10.29 -20.40
C ASP A 82 1.49 -8.94 -19.66
N GLU A 83 0.51 -8.67 -18.80
CA GLU A 83 0.52 -7.45 -18.00
C GLU A 83 1.54 -7.54 -16.86
N GLU A 84 2.35 -6.48 -16.76
CA GLU A 84 3.30 -6.26 -15.67
C GLU A 84 2.74 -6.60 -14.30
N PHE A 85 3.58 -7.26 -13.48
CA PHE A 85 3.17 -7.70 -12.15
C PHE A 85 2.79 -6.50 -11.27
N ARG A 86 1.58 -6.57 -10.70
CA ARG A 86 1.08 -5.56 -9.77
C ARG A 86 0.63 -6.22 -8.47
N VAL A 87 0.76 -5.47 -7.39
CA VAL A 87 0.23 -5.84 -6.07
C VAL A 87 -0.66 -4.73 -5.57
N ARG A 88 -1.51 -5.04 -4.61
CA ARG A 88 -2.23 -4.05 -3.83
C ARG A 88 -1.68 -4.04 -2.41
N LEU A 89 -1.54 -2.84 -1.87
CA LEU A 89 -1.38 -2.65 -0.44
C LEU A 89 -2.75 -2.81 0.23
N SER A 90 -2.86 -3.71 1.20
CA SER A 90 -4.06 -3.86 2.02
C SER A 90 -4.01 -2.92 3.21
N PHE A 91 -4.82 -1.86 3.20
CA PHE A 91 -4.89 -0.90 4.29
C PHE A 91 -5.33 -1.53 5.61
N SER A 92 -6.27 -2.48 5.58
CA SER A 92 -6.71 -3.18 6.80
C SER A 92 -5.57 -3.98 7.43
N ARG A 93 -4.81 -4.73 6.62
CA ARG A 93 -3.65 -5.50 7.11
C ARG A 93 -2.52 -4.59 7.60
N LEU A 94 -2.27 -3.48 6.90
CA LEU A 94 -1.27 -2.50 7.34
C LEU A 94 -1.66 -1.85 8.67
N LYS A 95 -2.91 -1.41 8.80
CA LYS A 95 -3.47 -0.81 10.02
C LYS A 95 -3.49 -1.79 11.20
N ALA A 96 -3.73 -3.08 10.92
CA ALA A 96 -3.66 -4.13 11.94
C ALA A 96 -2.24 -4.34 12.50
N LYS A 97 -1.20 -4.10 11.70
CA LYS A 97 0.20 -4.16 12.16
C LYS A 97 0.65 -2.89 12.87
N ALA A 98 0.26 -1.72 12.35
CA ALA A 98 0.57 -0.43 12.95
C ALA A 98 -0.50 0.58 12.50
N LYS A 99 -1.36 0.99 13.43
CA LYS A 99 -2.52 1.85 13.14
C LYS A 99 -2.11 3.14 12.45
N TRP A 100 -1.06 3.78 12.97
CA TRP A 100 -0.55 5.05 12.48
C TRP A 100 -0.14 5.07 11.00
N ARG A 101 0.14 3.92 10.40
CA ARG A 101 0.58 3.85 9.00
C ARG A 101 -0.52 4.09 7.99
N VAL A 102 -1.80 4.08 8.40
CA VAL A 102 -2.93 4.39 7.52
C VAL A 102 -3.80 5.43 8.19
N GLN A 103 -3.80 6.64 7.62
CA GLN A 103 -4.58 7.77 8.09
C GLN A 103 -5.69 8.11 7.12
N ASN A 104 -6.78 8.65 7.66
CA ASN A 104 -7.89 9.14 6.87
C ASN A 104 -8.19 10.59 7.26
N ILE A 105 -8.13 11.49 6.28
CA ILE A 105 -8.50 12.89 6.42
C ILE A 105 -9.88 13.06 5.80
N GLN A 106 -10.88 13.26 6.65
CA GLN A 106 -12.25 13.53 6.25
C GLN A 106 -12.39 14.96 5.71
N MET A 107 -13.22 15.17 4.69
CA MET A 107 -13.50 16.52 4.16
C MET A 107 -14.51 17.30 5.01
N SER A 108 -15.24 16.64 5.91
CA SER A 108 -16.06 17.33 6.92
C SER A 108 -15.19 18.28 7.74
N PRO A 109 -15.71 19.44 8.20
CA PRO A 109 -14.92 20.48 8.89
C PRO A 109 -14.45 20.09 10.30
N ASN A 110 -14.44 18.79 10.62
CA ASN A 110 -13.97 18.28 11.90
C ASN A 110 -12.45 18.33 11.96
N GLU A 111 -11.92 18.55 13.17
CA GLU A 111 -10.49 18.49 13.41
C GLU A 111 -9.95 17.09 13.08
N PHE A 112 -8.82 17.04 12.37
CA PHE A 112 -8.16 15.79 12.05
C PHE A 112 -7.34 15.32 13.26
N HIS A 113 -7.55 14.06 13.67
CA HIS A 113 -6.77 13.40 14.70
C HIS A 113 -5.99 12.24 14.09
N TRP A 114 -4.71 12.14 14.46
CA TRP A 114 -3.84 11.06 14.02
C TRP A 114 -4.13 9.80 14.84
N ASP A 115 -4.37 8.67 14.18
CA ASP A 115 -4.47 7.38 14.86
C ASP A 115 -3.07 6.92 15.30
N GLU A 116 -2.80 6.76 16.60
CA GLU A 116 -1.55 6.20 17.14
C GLU A 116 -1.52 4.65 17.08
#